data_AF-A0A5K1JW06-F1
#
_entry.id   AF-A0A5K1JW06-F1
#
_cell.length_a   1.000
_cell.length_b   1.000
_cell.length_c   1.000
_cell.angle_alpha   90.00
_cell.angle_beta   90.00
_cell.angle_gamma   90.00
#
_symmetry.space_group_name_H-M   'P 1'
#
loop_
_entity.id
_entity.type
_entity.pdbx_description
1 polymer ?
#
loop_
_entity_poly.entity_id
_entity_poly.type
_entity_poly.pdbx_seq_one_letter_code
_entity_poly.pdbx_strand_id
1 'polypeptide(L)'
;MHSVYVKDQDNYYRGEKTIGVIRLLIGPGLLGTYGAVHKKQRKMLNPVFSGAHMRNLTPLFYDVAGRLQVALKSQVEHGPKDLDVLAWMGRTALELIGQGGLGHSFDPLVSESRDTFTESVKSF
;
A
#
# COMPACT_ATOMS: atom_id res chain seq x y z
N MET A 1 8.56 -15.77 -20.24
CA MET A 1 8.58 -14.74 -19.16
C MET A 1 9.99 -14.38 -18.68
N HIS A 2 10.93 -15.33 -18.55
CA HIS A 2 12.30 -15.03 -18.09
C HIS A 2 13.05 -13.97 -18.93
N SER A 3 12.92 -14.02 -20.27
CA SER A 3 13.56 -13.04 -21.15
C SER A 3 13.07 -11.61 -20.89
N VAL A 4 11.75 -11.44 -20.72
CA VAL A 4 11.11 -10.13 -20.52
C VAL A 4 11.37 -9.56 -19.13
N TYR A 5 11.32 -10.37 -18.07
CA TYR A 5 11.39 -9.86 -16.69
C TYR A 5 12.77 -9.91 -16.05
N VAL A 6 13.73 -10.66 -16.61
CA VAL A 6 15.03 -10.90 -15.98
C VAL A 6 16.18 -10.55 -16.93
N LYS A 7 16.26 -11.22 -18.09
CA LYS A 7 17.42 -11.12 -18.98
C LYS A 7 17.47 -9.81 -19.75
N ASP A 8 16.37 -9.49 -20.42
CA ASP A 8 16.27 -8.36 -21.35
C ASP A 8 15.37 -7.27 -20.76
N GLN A 9 15.23 -7.22 -19.43
CA GLN A 9 14.27 -6.36 -18.74
C GLN A 9 14.38 -4.89 -19.12
N ASP A 10 15.60 -4.41 -19.43
CA ASP A 10 15.92 -3.04 -19.83
C ASP A 10 15.37 -2.68 -21.22
N ASN A 11 15.05 -3.69 -22.05
CA ASN A 11 14.42 -3.51 -23.36
C ASN A 11 12.88 -3.46 -23.25
N TYR A 12 12.30 -3.84 -22.11
CA TYR A 12 10.86 -3.89 -21.86
C TYR A 12 10.46 -2.88 -20.80
N TYR A 13 10.61 -1.60 -21.12
CA TYR A 13 10.19 -0.51 -20.22
C TYR A 13 8.67 -0.29 -20.28
N ARG A 14 8.09 0.26 -19.20
CA ARG A 14 6.62 0.43 -19.04
C ARG A 14 5.94 1.39 -20.03
N GLY A 15 6.69 1.94 -21.00
CA GLY A 15 6.23 2.95 -21.95
C GLY A 15 6.32 4.37 -21.39
N GLU A 16 6.62 5.34 -22.27
CA GLU A 16 6.82 6.74 -21.88
C GLU A 16 5.57 7.36 -21.28
N LYS A 17 4.39 7.00 -21.81
CA LYS A 17 3.10 7.49 -21.30
C LYS A 17 2.90 7.11 -19.83
N THR A 18 3.12 5.84 -19.49
CA THR A 18 2.98 5.33 -18.12
C THR A 18 3.95 6.02 -17.17
N ILE A 19 5.22 6.13 -17.56
CA ILE A 19 6.26 6.80 -16.76
C ILE A 19 5.93 8.29 -16.60
N GLY A 20 5.48 8.95 -17.66
CA GLY A 20 5.10 10.36 -17.66
C GLY A 20 3.95 10.65 -16.70
N VAL A 21 2.89 9.84 -16.74
CA VAL A 21 1.74 9.96 -15.82
C VAL A 21 2.18 9.76 -14.37
N ILE A 22 2.96 8.71 -14.09
CA ILE A 22 3.44 8.45 -12.73
C ILE A 22 4.33 9.60 -12.24
N ARG A 23 5.21 10.11 -13.10
CA ARG A 23 6.11 11.22 -12.77
C ARG A 23 5.33 12.51 -12.48
N LEU A 24 4.23 12.74 -13.19
CA LEU A 24 3.33 13.87 -12.92
C LEU A 24 2.63 13.73 -11.56
N LEU A 25 2.13 12.54 -11.24
CA LEU A 25 1.35 12.30 -10.02
C LEU A 25 2.21 12.23 -8.75
N ILE A 26 3.33 11.51 -8.79
CA ILE A 26 4.14 11.18 -7.60
C ILE A 26 5.64 11.44 -7.78
N GLY A 27 6.02 12.18 -8.83
CA GLY A 27 7.40 12.63 -9.05
C GLY A 27 8.35 11.56 -9.63
N PRO A 28 9.65 11.89 -9.78
CA PRO A 28 10.66 10.98 -10.34
C PRO A 28 11.14 9.91 -9.33
N GLY A 29 10.19 9.26 -8.66
CA GLY A 29 10.44 8.17 -7.71
C GLY A 29 10.61 6.82 -8.40
N LEU A 30 10.63 5.75 -7.60
CA LEU A 30 10.87 4.39 -8.08
C LEU A 30 9.87 3.95 -9.17
N LEU A 31 8.62 4.41 -9.12
CA LEU A 31 7.62 4.07 -10.14
C LEU A 31 7.71 4.98 -11.38
N GLY A 32 8.30 6.17 -11.25
CA GLY A 32 8.38 7.21 -12.28
C GLY A 32 9.76 7.32 -12.95
N THR A 33 10.63 6.34 -12.75
CA THR A 33 11.95 6.27 -13.38
C THR A 33 12.22 4.88 -13.94
N TYR A 34 13.23 4.78 -14.80
CA TYR A 34 13.61 3.51 -15.43
C TYR A 34 15.14 3.40 -15.57
N GLY A 35 15.62 2.19 -15.94
CA GLY A 35 17.03 1.92 -16.19
C GLY A 35 17.92 2.13 -14.96
N ALA A 36 19.09 2.75 -15.17
CA ALA A 36 20.10 2.94 -14.12
C ALA A 36 19.59 3.75 -12.91
N VAL A 37 18.73 4.76 -13.14
CA VAL A 37 18.15 5.57 -12.07
C VAL A 37 17.22 4.73 -11.20
N HIS A 38 16.31 3.97 -11.83
CA HIS A 38 15.44 3.03 -11.14
C HIS A 38 16.24 1.99 -10.34
N LYS A 39 17.29 1.40 -10.95
CA LYS A 39 18.16 0.42 -10.30
C LYS A 39 18.86 1.00 -9.07
N LYS A 40 19.34 2.25 -9.16
CA LYS A 40 19.94 2.97 -8.02
C LYS A 40 18.91 3.21 -6.91
N GLN A 41 17.74 3.74 -7.24
CA GLN A 41 16.65 3.97 -6.27
C GLN A 41 16.22 2.68 -5.57
N ARG A 42 16.03 1.59 -6.34
CA ARG A 42 15.68 0.27 -5.79
C ARG A 42 16.76 -0.24 -4.83
N LYS A 43 18.05 -0.13 -5.22
CA LYS A 43 19.17 -0.55 -4.37
C LYS A 43 19.19 0.20 -3.03
N MET A 44 18.87 1.49 -3.03
CA MET A 44 18.79 2.30 -1.81
C MET A 44 17.61 1.90 -0.91
N LEU A 45 16.48 1.47 -1.49
CA LEU A 45 15.26 1.11 -0.74
C LEU A 45 15.26 -0.34 -0.22
N ASN A 46 15.93 -1.28 -0.90
CA ASN A 46 15.95 -2.70 -0.53
C ASN A 46 16.23 -3.00 0.95
N PRO A 47 17.13 -2.28 1.67
CA PRO A 47 17.38 -2.54 3.09
C PRO A 47 16.14 -2.40 3.99
N VAL A 48 15.23 -1.48 3.66
CA VAL A 48 13.95 -1.29 4.38
C VAL A 48 13.07 -2.54 4.25
N PHE A 49 13.19 -3.29 3.15
CA PHE A 49 12.45 -4.53 2.93
C PHE A 49 13.26 -5.79 3.34
N SER A 50 14.32 -5.63 4.14
CA SER A 50 15.10 -6.77 4.62
C SER A 50 14.30 -7.62 5.59
N GLY A 51 14.58 -8.93 5.62
CA GLY A 51 13.89 -9.85 6.54
C GLY A 51 14.07 -9.49 8.03
N ALA A 52 15.16 -8.80 8.40
CA ALA A 52 15.34 -8.28 9.74
C ALA A 52 14.38 -7.12 10.05
N HIS A 53 14.26 -6.15 9.15
CA HIS A 53 13.32 -5.04 9.32
C HIS A 53 11.87 -5.52 9.31
N MET A 54 11.51 -6.44 8.41
CA MET A 54 10.15 -6.99 8.35
C MET A 54 9.73 -7.66 9.66
N ARG A 55 10.65 -8.34 10.37
CA ARG A 55 10.36 -8.93 11.69
C ARG A 55 10.05 -7.87 12.75
N ASN A 56 10.68 -6.69 12.66
CA ASN A 56 10.40 -5.59 13.58
C ASN A 56 9.03 -4.94 13.31
N LEU A 57 8.49 -5.08 12.10
CA LEU A 57 7.14 -4.63 11.75
C LEU A 57 6.05 -5.63 12.14
N THR A 58 6.40 -6.90 12.42
CA THR A 58 5.42 -7.93 12.79
C THR A 58 4.52 -7.52 13.97
N PRO A 59 5.03 -7.00 15.11
CA PRO A 59 4.17 -6.60 16.23
C PRO A 59 3.16 -5.52 15.85
N LEU A 60 3.59 -4.54 15.04
CA LEU A 60 2.72 -3.49 14.50
C LEU A 60 1.59 -4.10 13.66
N PHE A 61 1.91 -5.06 12.78
CA PHE A 61 0.90 -5.69 11.93
C PHE A 61 -0.13 -6.49 12.74
N TYR A 62 0.30 -7.15 13.81
CA TYR A 62 -0.60 -7.81 14.75
C TYR A 62 -1.51 -6.82 15.49
N ASP A 63 -0.99 -5.67 15.92
CA ASP A 63 -1.81 -4.62 16.54
C ASP A 63 -2.91 -4.12 15.60
N VAL A 64 -2.53 -3.75 14.37
CA VAL A 64 -3.47 -3.28 13.34
C VAL A 64 -4.52 -4.36 13.02
N ALA A 65 -4.10 -5.62 12.89
CA ALA A 65 -5.01 -6.74 12.65
C ALA A 65 -5.96 -6.98 13.85
N GLY A 66 -5.47 -6.82 15.09
CA GLY A 66 -6.29 -6.89 16.29
C GLY A 66 -7.35 -5.79 16.35
N ARG A 67 -6.98 -4.55 16.01
CA ARG A 67 -7.92 -3.43 15.89
C ARG A 67 -9.00 -3.71 14.85
N LEU A 68 -8.61 -4.19 13.67
CA LEU A 68 -9.55 -4.63 12.63
C LEU A 68 -10.50 -5.71 13.15
N GLN A 69 -10.00 -6.73 13.85
CA GLN A 69 -10.83 -7.80 14.41
C GLN A 69 -11.88 -7.25 15.38
N VAL A 70 -11.48 -6.35 16.28
CA VAL A 70 -12.39 -5.71 17.25
C VAL A 70 -13.46 -4.90 16.51
N ALA A 71 -13.08 -4.14 15.49
CA ALA A 71 -14.01 -3.34 14.69
C ALA A 71 -14.99 -4.20 13.89
N LEU A 72 -14.53 -5.27 13.24
CA LEU A 72 -15.43 -6.18 12.53
C LEU A 72 -16.39 -6.90 13.48
N LYS A 73 -15.92 -7.27 14.68
CA LYS A 73 -16.78 -7.89 15.71
C LYS A 73 -17.88 -6.94 16.17
N SER A 74 -17.59 -5.65 16.35
CA SER A 74 -18.62 -4.67 16.74
C SER A 74 -19.68 -4.46 15.67
N GLN A 75 -19.33 -4.62 14.38
CA GLN A 75 -20.31 -4.52 13.29
C GLN A 75 -21.37 -5.62 13.29
N VAL A 76 -21.07 -6.79 13.87
CA VAL A 76 -21.96 -7.97 13.89
C VAL A 76 -22.52 -8.27 15.29
N GLU A 77 -22.30 -7.38 16.26
CA GLU A 77 -22.71 -7.58 17.65
C GLU A 77 -24.24 -7.75 17.79
N HIS A 78 -25.01 -7.07 16.94
CA HIS A 78 -26.47 -7.08 16.96
C HIS A 78 -27.10 -8.06 15.97
N GLY A 79 -26.29 -8.98 15.40
CA GLY A 79 -26.72 -9.99 14.45
C GLY A 79 -25.95 -9.95 13.13
N PRO A 80 -26.28 -10.87 12.20
CA PRO A 80 -25.63 -10.94 10.89
C PRO A 80 -25.76 -9.62 10.12
N LYS A 81 -24.64 -9.13 9.55
CA LYS A 81 -24.57 -7.91 8.77
C LYS A 81 -23.63 -8.12 7.57
N ASP A 82 -24.00 -7.58 6.41
CA ASP A 82 -23.12 -7.52 5.26
C ASP A 82 -22.01 -6.49 5.49
N LEU A 83 -20.76 -6.89 5.23
CA LEU A 83 -19.59 -6.06 5.42
C LEU A 83 -18.89 -5.83 4.09
N ASP A 84 -18.57 -4.56 3.79
CA ASP A 84 -17.70 -4.22 2.67
C ASP A 84 -16.24 -4.55 3.03
N VAL A 85 -15.83 -5.79 2.76
CA VAL A 85 -14.48 -6.28 3.02
C VAL A 85 -13.44 -5.50 2.21
N LEU A 86 -13.78 -5.02 1.01
CA LEU A 86 -12.86 -4.24 0.18
C LEU A 86 -12.52 -2.90 0.85
N ALA A 87 -13.52 -2.20 1.38
CA ALA A 87 -13.31 -0.98 2.14
C ALA A 87 -12.45 -1.22 3.40
N TRP A 88 -12.76 -2.27 4.18
CA TRP A 88 -11.98 -2.61 5.37
C TRP A 88 -10.53 -2.98 5.04
N MET A 89 -10.29 -3.78 4.01
CA MET A 89 -8.92 -4.14 3.60
C MET A 89 -8.15 -2.94 3.06
N GLY A 90 -8.80 -2.03 2.33
CA GLY A 90 -8.18 -0.79 1.87
C GLY A 90 -7.69 0.09 3.01
N ARG A 91 -8.53 0.29 4.03
CA ARG A 91 -8.18 1.05 5.25
C ARG A 91 -7.06 0.37 6.04
N THR A 92 -7.15 -0.94 6.22
CA THR A 92 -6.09 -1.73 6.88
C THR A 92 -4.76 -1.64 6.14
N ALA A 93 -4.75 -1.78 4.81
CA ALA A 93 -3.54 -1.66 4.02
C ALA A 93 -2.90 -0.27 4.13
N LEU A 94 -3.71 0.80 4.13
CA LEU A 94 -3.25 2.16 4.33
C LEU A 94 -2.64 2.35 5.72
N GLU A 95 -3.26 1.80 6.75
CA GLU A 95 -2.75 1.90 8.12
C GLU A 95 -1.43 1.13 8.31
N LEU A 96 -1.32 -0.07 7.72
CA LEU A 96 -0.09 -0.88 7.76
C LEU A 96 1.09 -0.15 7.08
N ILE A 97 0.88 0.39 5.87
CA ILE A 97 1.95 1.12 5.16
C ILE A 97 2.21 2.50 5.77
N GLY A 98 1.17 3.14 6.32
CA GLY A 98 1.29 4.40 7.02
C GLY A 98 2.19 4.29 8.24
N GLN A 99 1.88 3.38 9.15
CA GLN A 99 2.69 3.21 10.35
C GLN A 99 4.04 2.56 10.04
N GLY A 100 4.05 1.47 9.25
CA GLY A 100 5.26 0.68 9.02
C GLY A 100 6.23 1.29 8.01
N GLY A 101 5.72 2.07 7.04
CA GLY A 101 6.51 2.70 6.00
C GLY A 101 6.74 4.20 6.22
N LEU A 102 5.73 4.92 6.73
CA LEU A 102 5.76 6.39 6.86
C LEU A 102 5.88 6.87 8.31
N GLY A 103 5.74 5.99 9.30
CA GLY A 103 5.72 6.35 10.71
C GLY A 103 4.51 7.18 11.12
N HIS A 104 3.39 7.08 10.38
CA HIS A 104 2.18 7.86 10.61
C HIS A 104 0.93 6.98 10.62
N SER A 105 0.07 7.14 11.62
CA SER A 105 -1.25 6.49 11.65
C SER A 105 -2.26 7.37 10.91
N PHE A 106 -2.91 6.82 9.89
CA PHE A 106 -3.91 7.52 9.09
C PHE A 106 -5.32 7.15 9.53
N ASP A 107 -5.49 5.94 10.06
CA ASP A 107 -6.80 5.42 10.41
C ASP A 107 -6.75 4.63 11.73
N PRO A 108 -7.46 5.07 12.78
CA PRO A 108 -7.53 4.32 14.03
C PRO A 108 -8.22 2.95 13.90
N LEU A 109 -8.92 2.67 12.78
CA LEU A 109 -9.65 1.44 12.49
C LEU A 109 -10.74 1.09 13.53
N VAL A 110 -11.33 2.10 14.17
CA VAL A 110 -12.31 1.89 15.26
C VAL A 110 -13.76 1.80 14.79
N SER A 111 -14.12 2.49 13.71
CA SER A 111 -15.48 2.51 13.17
C SER A 111 -15.45 2.61 11.66
N GLU A 112 -16.56 2.28 11.01
CA GLU A 112 -16.78 2.59 9.60
C GLU A 112 -16.88 4.12 9.46
N SER A 113 -15.78 4.78 9.09
CA SER A 113 -15.81 6.20 8.74
C SER A 113 -15.98 6.34 7.23
N ARG A 114 -17.09 6.96 6.84
CA ARG A 114 -17.31 7.39 5.46
C ARG A 114 -16.74 8.79 5.32
N ASP A 115 -15.54 8.87 4.76
CA ASP A 115 -14.94 10.15 4.40
C ASP A 115 -15.54 10.62 3.07
N THR A 116 -16.22 11.76 3.10
CA THR A 116 -16.92 12.33 1.94
C THR A 116 -15.98 12.60 0.76
N PHE A 117 -14.72 12.92 1.02
CA PHE A 117 -13.73 13.11 -0.03
C PHE A 117 -13.37 11.78 -0.71
N THR A 118 -13.16 10.72 0.07
CA THR A 118 -12.93 9.36 -0.44
C THR A 118 -14.11 8.84 -1.27
N GLU A 119 -15.36 9.10 -0.86
CA GLU A 119 -16.55 8.75 -1.64
C GLU A 119 -16.64 9.54 -2.96
N SER A 120 -16.28 10.82 -2.93
CA SER A 120 -16.26 11.67 -4.13
C SER A 120 -15.22 11.23 -5.15
N VAL A 121 -14.06 10.74 -4.72
CA VAL A 121 -13.03 10.21 -5.62
C VAL A 121 -13.41 8.86 -6.21
N LYS A 122 -14.10 7.99 -5.44
CA LYS A 122 -14.55 6.67 -5.93
C LYS A 122 -15.70 6.74 -6.94
N SER A 123 -16.45 7.84 -6.96
CA SER A 123 -17.61 8.03 -7.84
C SER A 123 -17.25 8.60 -9.22
N PHE A 124 -15.97 8.84 -9.47
CA PHE A 124 -15.40 9.28 -10.75
C PHE A 124 -14.62 8.15 -11.42
#